data_AF-A0A085V493-F1
#
_entry.id   AF-A0A085V493-F1
#
_cell.length_a   1.000
_cell.length_b   1.000
_cell.length_c   1.000
_cell.angle_alpha   90.00
_cell.angle_beta   90.00
_cell.angle_gamma   90.00
#
_symmetry.space_group_name_H-M   'P 1'
#
loop_
_entity.id
_entity.type
_entity.pdbx_description
1 polymer ?
#
loop_
_entity_poly.entity_id
_entity_poly.type
_entity_poly.pdbx_seq_one_letter_code
_entity_poly.pdbx_strand_id
1 'polypeptide(L)'
;MKAGRLGAGSTTVNTLKKFYQVPDDAKKTAVNINLCNRAPGAVKIRLAIALTDVPTDDDYVEYDETLKRGKPLERTGFALSPGERVFVWADSAAVSVRVHGFEE
;
A
#
# COMPACT_ATOMS: atom_id res chain seq x y z
N MET A 1 19.62 -6.35 6.23
CA MET A 1 19.13 -5.07 5.67
C MET A 1 18.82 -5.21 4.19
N LYS A 2 17.54 -5.08 3.83
CA LYS A 2 17.02 -5.05 2.45
C LYS A 2 16.61 -3.61 2.13
N ALA A 3 16.87 -3.17 0.90
CA ALA A 3 16.48 -1.84 0.43
C ALA A 3 15.89 -1.90 -0.98
N GLY A 4 15.10 -0.89 -1.33
CA GLY A 4 14.47 -0.76 -2.63
C GLY A 4 13.07 -1.35 -2.65
N ARG A 5 12.85 -2.42 -3.44
CA ARG A 5 11.52 -2.99 -3.69
C ARG A 5 11.13 -4.00 -2.61
N LEU A 6 10.24 -3.59 -1.70
CA LEU A 6 9.75 -4.46 -0.64
C LEU A 6 8.47 -5.21 -1.06
N GLY A 7 7.55 -4.51 -1.72
CA GLY A 7 6.30 -5.07 -2.24
C GLY A 7 5.89 -4.44 -3.56
N ALA A 8 5.26 -5.21 -4.45
CA ALA A 8 4.75 -4.70 -5.72
C ALA A 8 3.62 -5.57 -6.27
N GLY A 9 2.67 -4.96 -6.96
CA GLY A 9 1.64 -5.68 -7.68
C GLY A 9 0.61 -4.76 -8.33
N SER A 10 -0.45 -5.34 -8.88
CA SER A 10 -1.66 -4.61 -9.24
C SER A 10 -2.82 -5.01 -8.33
N THR A 11 -3.74 -4.08 -8.15
CA THR A 11 -5.00 -4.28 -7.42
C THR A 11 -5.89 -5.29 -8.13
N THR A 12 -6.89 -5.78 -7.41
CA THR A 12 -8.01 -6.55 -7.95
C THR A 12 -9.27 -5.72 -7.70
N VAL A 13 -10.18 -5.66 -8.66
CA VAL A 13 -11.40 -4.85 -8.58
C VAL A 13 -12.13 -5.14 -7.27
N ASN A 14 -12.46 -4.09 -6.53
CA ASN A 14 -13.25 -4.14 -5.30
C ASN A 14 -12.74 -5.11 -4.23
N THR A 15 -11.43 -5.41 -4.23
CA THR A 15 -10.82 -6.35 -3.28
C THR A 15 -9.73 -5.66 -2.51
N LEU A 16 -9.78 -5.75 -1.18
CA LEU A 16 -8.70 -5.30 -0.31
C LEU A 16 -7.58 -6.35 -0.38
N LYS A 17 -6.39 -5.92 -0.79
CA LYS A 17 -5.28 -6.83 -1.05
C LYS A 17 -4.03 -6.40 -0.29
N LYS A 18 -3.35 -7.37 0.32
CA LYS A 18 -2.03 -7.19 0.93
C LYS A 18 -0.95 -7.08 -0.15
N PHE A 19 -0.11 -6.05 -0.06
CA PHE A 19 1.01 -5.83 -0.98
C PHE A 19 2.38 -5.99 -0.33
N TYR A 20 2.45 -5.94 0.99
CA TYR A 20 3.66 -6.13 1.77
C TYR A 20 3.31 -6.49 3.21
N GLN A 21 4.19 -7.24 3.87
CA GLN A 21 4.19 -7.51 5.30
C GLN A 21 5.61 -7.34 5.79
N VAL A 22 5.77 -6.61 6.89
CA VAL A 22 7.06 -6.50 7.57
C VAL A 22 7.40 -7.87 8.17
N PRO A 23 8.60 -8.42 7.95
CA PRO A 23 9.06 -9.63 8.64
C PRO A 23 8.91 -9.49 10.15
N ASP A 24 8.49 -10.57 10.81
CA ASP A 24 8.20 -10.55 12.24
C ASP A 24 9.47 -10.34 13.09
N ASP A 25 10.66 -10.51 12.51
CA ASP A 25 11.98 -10.33 13.11
C ASP A 25 12.68 -9.02 12.70
N ALA A 26 12.04 -8.17 11.90
CA ALA A 26 12.60 -6.89 11.48
C ALA A 26 12.81 -5.96 12.68
N LYS A 27 13.95 -5.27 12.73
CA LYS A 27 14.25 -4.30 13.81
C LYS A 27 13.81 -2.90 13.45
N LYS A 28 13.90 -2.55 12.17
CA LYS A 28 13.51 -1.24 11.65
C LYS A 28 12.98 -1.40 10.25
N THR A 29 11.80 -0.86 10.00
CA THR A 29 11.24 -0.78 8.66
C THR A 29 10.74 0.63 8.41
N ALA A 30 11.17 1.22 7.30
CA ALA A 30 10.56 2.44 6.80
C ALA A 30 10.17 2.28 5.34
N VAL A 31 8.95 2.68 5.02
CA VAL A 31 8.39 2.51 3.69
C VAL A 31 7.75 3.78 3.15
N ASN A 32 7.78 3.86 1.84
CA ASN A 32 7.00 4.74 1.01
C ASN A 32 6.10 3.88 0.11
N ILE A 33 4.90 4.35 -0.17
CA ILE A 33 3.86 3.60 -0.86
C ILE A 33 3.37 4.44 -2.05
N ASN A 34 3.66 3.95 -3.26
CA ASN A 34 3.21 4.53 -4.52
C ASN A 34 1.99 3.79 -5.07
N LEU A 35 0.97 4.53 -5.49
CA LEU A 35 -0.16 4.03 -6.25
C LEU A 35 -0.23 4.77 -7.60
N CYS A 36 -0.17 4.01 -8.70
CA CYS A 36 -0.22 4.55 -10.05
C CYS A 36 -1.44 3.99 -10.79
N ASN A 37 -2.39 4.87 -11.10
CA ASN A 37 -3.58 4.55 -11.87
C ASN A 37 -3.24 4.41 -13.37
N ARG A 38 -3.36 3.18 -13.89
CA ARG A 38 -3.21 2.82 -15.30
C ARG A 38 -4.55 2.59 -16.01
N ALA A 39 -5.67 2.73 -15.31
CA ALA A 39 -7.02 2.63 -15.86
C ALA A 39 -7.28 3.76 -16.88
N PRO A 40 -8.29 3.64 -17.75
CA PRO A 40 -8.66 4.71 -18.69
C PRO A 40 -9.30 5.93 -18.00
N GLY A 41 -9.77 5.81 -16.76
CA GLY A 41 -10.45 6.87 -16.00
C GLY A 41 -9.94 7.01 -14.56
N ALA A 42 -10.58 7.89 -13.78
CA ALA A 42 -10.34 7.99 -12.34
C ALA A 42 -10.80 6.72 -11.61
N VAL A 43 -10.12 6.40 -10.50
CA VAL A 43 -10.32 5.18 -9.71
C VAL A 43 -10.41 5.58 -8.24
N LYS A 44 -11.29 4.93 -7.47
CA LYS A 44 -11.29 5.05 -6.01
C LYS A 44 -10.27 4.10 -5.41
N ILE A 45 -9.52 4.58 -4.42
CA ILE A 45 -8.54 3.79 -3.67
C ILE A 45 -8.75 3.92 -2.17
N ARG A 46 -8.29 2.91 -1.44
CA ARG A 46 -8.09 2.95 0.02
C ARG A 46 -6.73 2.37 0.33
N LEU A 47 -6.02 2.95 1.29
CA LEU A 47 -4.72 2.49 1.77
C LEU A 47 -4.81 2.30 3.27
N ALA A 48 -4.44 1.12 3.75
CA ALA A 48 -4.40 0.80 5.16
C ALA A 48 -3.07 0.16 5.56
N ILE A 49 -2.68 0.36 6.81
CA ILE A 49 -1.55 -0.26 7.45
C ILE A 49 -2.09 -0.93 8.71
N ALA A 50 -2.06 -2.26 8.78
CA ALA A 50 -2.66 -2.99 9.89
C ALA A 50 -1.81 -4.18 10.33
N LEU A 51 -1.93 -4.56 11.60
CA LEU A 51 -1.28 -5.74 12.19
C LEU A 51 -2.10 -7.03 12.02
N THR A 52 -3.37 -6.94 11.61
CA THR A 52 -4.27 -8.07 11.35
C THR A 52 -4.48 -8.29 9.85
N ASP A 53 -5.19 -9.34 9.45
CA ASP A 53 -5.56 -9.55 8.03
C ASP A 53 -6.77 -8.71 7.60
N VAL A 54 -7.47 -8.11 8.56
CA VAL A 54 -8.65 -7.27 8.35
C VAL A 54 -8.41 -5.92 9.04
N PRO A 55 -8.01 -4.88 8.28
CA PRO A 55 -7.90 -3.53 8.80
C PRO A 55 -9.21 -3.07 9.45
N THR A 56 -9.06 -2.44 10.60
CA THR A 56 -10.08 -1.65 11.29
C THR A 56 -10.16 -0.25 10.70
N ASP A 57 -11.16 0.54 11.09
CA ASP A 57 -11.32 1.90 10.57
C ASP A 57 -10.11 2.81 10.89
N ASP A 58 -9.45 2.59 12.03
CA ASP A 58 -8.28 3.36 12.48
C ASP A 58 -7.00 3.03 11.69
N ASP A 59 -6.97 1.91 10.96
CA ASP A 59 -5.80 1.46 10.19
C ASP A 59 -5.69 2.17 8.82
N TYR A 60 -6.74 2.87 8.37
CA TYR A 60 -6.78 3.52 7.08
C TYR A 60 -6.06 4.87 7.10
N VAL A 61 -5.03 4.99 6.26
CA VAL A 61 -4.30 6.25 6.01
C VAL A 61 -4.84 7.00 4.78
N GLU A 62 -5.61 6.32 3.94
CA GLU A 62 -6.40 6.91 2.85
C GLU A 62 -7.73 6.18 2.71
N TYR A 63 -8.82 6.91 2.51
CA TYR A 63 -10.15 6.32 2.37
C TYR A 63 -10.99 7.00 1.30
N ASP A 64 -11.47 6.20 0.32
CA ASP A 64 -12.27 6.61 -0.84
C ASP A 64 -11.68 7.78 -1.64
N GLU A 65 -10.34 7.87 -1.65
CA GLU A 65 -9.59 8.90 -2.36
C GLU A 65 -9.68 8.69 -3.88
N THR A 66 -9.72 9.78 -4.64
CA THR A 66 -9.89 9.73 -6.09
C THR A 66 -8.55 9.81 -6.80
N LEU A 67 -8.04 8.66 -7.23
CA LEU A 67 -6.79 8.59 -7.97
C LEU A 67 -7.03 8.88 -9.45
N LYS A 68 -6.75 10.11 -9.89
CA LYS A 68 -6.83 10.50 -11.31
C LYS A 68 -5.75 9.81 -12.14
N ARG A 69 -6.08 9.48 -13.39
CA ARG A 69 -5.10 8.94 -14.35
C ARG A 69 -3.94 9.91 -14.54
N GLY A 70 -2.71 9.40 -14.49
CA GLY A 70 -1.49 10.20 -14.66
C GLY A 70 -1.12 11.09 -13.46
N LYS A 71 -1.82 10.96 -12.33
CA LYS A 71 -1.50 11.63 -11.07
C LYS A 71 -1.28 10.56 -10.00
N PRO A 72 -0.08 9.95 -9.92
CA PRO A 72 0.19 8.92 -8.93
C PRO A 72 0.12 9.52 -7.52
N LEU A 73 -0.34 8.71 -6.58
CA LEU A 73 -0.31 9.02 -5.16
C LEU A 73 0.96 8.43 -4.55
N GLU A 74 1.69 9.24 -3.81
CA GLU A 74 2.83 8.80 -3.02
C GLU A 74 2.59 9.19 -1.55
N ARG A 75 2.74 8.23 -0.66
CA ARG A 75 2.81 8.47 0.78
C ARG A 75 4.16 8.00 1.29
N THR A 76 4.81 8.85 2.07
CA THR A 76 6.20 8.66 2.47
C THR A 76 6.36 8.73 3.98
N GLY A 77 7.45 8.15 4.49
CA GLY A 77 7.85 8.33 5.89
C GLY A 77 7.11 7.46 6.89
N PHE A 78 6.50 6.34 6.46
CA PHE A 78 5.93 5.39 7.39
C PHE A 78 7.03 4.56 8.05
N ALA A 79 7.11 4.61 9.37
CA ALA A 79 7.85 3.64 10.17
C ALA A 79 6.90 2.50 10.54
N LEU A 80 7.25 1.26 10.19
CA LEU A 80 6.42 0.09 10.42
C LEU A 80 7.03 -0.84 11.45
N SER A 81 6.18 -1.38 12.31
CA SER A 81 6.49 -2.41 13.29
C SER A 81 6.47 -3.81 12.67
N PRO A 82 7.12 -4.80 13.30
CA PRO A 82 7.06 -6.19 12.84
C PRO A 82 5.64 -6.70 12.70
N GLY A 83 5.39 -7.47 11.64
CA GLY A 83 4.08 -8.04 11.35
C GLY A 83 3.06 -7.07 10.75
N GLU A 84 3.30 -5.75 10.74
CA GLU A 84 2.41 -4.80 10.06
C GLU A 84 2.39 -5.03 8.55
N ARG A 85 1.24 -4.76 7.94
CA ARG A 85 0.93 -5.11 6.56
C ARG A 85 0.38 -3.90 5.83
N VAL A 86 0.80 -3.73 4.58
CA VAL A 86 0.27 -2.70 3.69
C VAL A 86 -0.84 -3.30 2.85
N PHE A 87 -2.04 -2.74 2.97
CA PHE A 87 -3.22 -3.13 2.20
C PHE A 87 -3.66 -2.02 1.28
N VAL A 88 -4.05 -2.37 0.06
CA VAL A 88 -4.69 -1.45 -0.88
C VAL A 88 -5.95 -2.07 -1.43
N TRP A 89 -7.02 -1.29 -1.41
CA TRP A 89 -8.26 -1.56 -2.14
C TRP A 89 -8.36 -0.57 -3.30
N ALA A 90 -8.93 -1.00 -4.41
CA ALA A 90 -9.32 -0.10 -5.49
C ALA A 90 -10.56 -0.61 -6.23
N ASP A 91 -11.34 0.30 -6.79
CA ASP A 91 -12.48 -0.05 -7.67
C ASP A 91 -12.06 -0.51 -9.07
N SER A 92 -10.75 -0.67 -9.31
CA SER A 92 -10.15 -1.10 -10.55
C SER A 92 -8.99 -2.06 -10.31
N ALA A 93 -8.77 -3.00 -11.23
CA ALA A 93 -7.58 -3.86 -11.23
C ALA A 93 -6.34 -3.20 -11.86
N ALA A 94 -6.49 -1.96 -12.34
CA ALA A 94 -5.45 -1.26 -13.10
C ALA A 94 -4.67 -0.23 -12.25
N VAL A 95 -4.63 -0.39 -10.92
CA VAL A 95 -3.74 0.42 -10.06
C VAL A 95 -2.49 -0.39 -9.74
N SER A 96 -1.34 0.09 -10.18
CA SER A 96 -0.05 -0.44 -9.74
C SER A 96 0.26 0.05 -8.34
N VAL A 97 0.60 -0.85 -7.43
CA VAL A 97 1.05 -0.54 -6.07
C VAL A 97 2.52 -0.89 -5.94
N ARG A 98 3.30 0.00 -5.34
CA ARG A 98 4.72 -0.22 -5.05
C ARG A 98 5.06 0.26 -3.64
N VAL A 99 5.43 -0.69 -2.79
CA VAL A 99 6.02 -0.44 -1.48
C VAL A 99 7.53 -0.46 -1.65
N HIS A 100 8.17 0.66 -1.36
CA HIS A 100 9.62 0.80 -1.45
C HIS A 100 10.19 1.41 -0.19
N GLY A 101 11.41 1.05 0.18
CA GLY A 101 11.99 1.52 1.43
C GLY A 101 13.17 0.69 1.87
N PHE A 102 13.39 0.64 3.17
CA PHE A 102 14.43 -0.15 3.81
C PHE A 102 13.86 -0.94 4.99
N GLU A 103 14.45 -2.10 5.23
CA GLU A 103 14.08 -3.08 6.25
C GLU A 103 15.39 -3.66 6.82
N GLU A 104 15.61 -3.53 8.12
CA GLU A 104 16.79 -4.01 8.84
C GLU A 104 16.49 -5.27 9.64
#